data_AF-A0A392QFZ7-F1
#
_entry.id   AF-A0A392QFZ7-F1
#
_cell.length_a   1.000
_cell.length_b   1.000
_cell.length_c   1.000
_cell.angle_alpha   90.00
_cell.angle_beta   90.00
_cell.angle_gamma   90.00
#
_symmetry.space_group_name_H-M   'P 1'
#
loop_
_entity.id
_entity.type
_entity.pdbx_description
1 polymer ?
#
loop_
_entity_poly.entity_id
_entity_poly.type
_entity_poly.pdbx_seq_one_letter_code
_entity_poly.pdbx_strand_id
1 'polypeptide(L)'
;MWRAFNQISGTDHKSFLDVKAIDCLDWCQGNFNAHHFFTGYTNGRKDQLDWPQVLKLDDWPPNLSEERLPHHCAEFISSLPYKEYTDPFKGALNLAVKLPDNVHMRPKTYIAYGFAQ
;
A
#
# COMPACT_ATOMS: atom_id res chain seq x y z
N MET A 1 5.10 7.27 4.79
CA MET A 1 4.87 6.70 3.45
C MET A 1 5.78 7.29 2.37
N TRP A 2 5.81 8.60 2.07
CA TRP A 2 6.76 9.15 1.07
C TRP A 2 8.24 8.81 1.35
N ARG A 3 8.65 8.77 2.62
CA ARG A 3 10.00 8.31 3.01
C ARG A 3 10.30 6.86 2.58
N ALA A 4 9.29 5.99 2.57
CA ALA A 4 9.40 4.61 2.08
C ALA A 4 9.58 4.57 0.55
N PHE A 5 9.00 5.53 -0.19
CA PHE A 5 9.25 5.70 -1.63
C PHE A 5 10.68 6.17 -1.92
N ASN A 6 11.24 7.04 -1.07
CA ASN A 6 12.61 7.55 -1.24
C ASN A 6 13.69 6.56 -0.79
N GLN A 7 13.40 5.62 0.11
CA GLN A 7 14.38 4.60 0.53
C GLN A 7 14.64 3.54 -0.54
N ILE A 8 13.69 3.34 -1.47
CA ILE A 8 13.80 2.36 -2.56
C ILE A 8 14.58 2.95 -3.76
N SER A 9 14.88 4.26 -3.76
CA SER A 9 15.48 4.97 -4.89
C SER A 9 16.98 4.73 -5.11
N GLY A 10 17.57 3.71 -4.47
CA GLY A 10 19.02 3.43 -4.52
C GLY A 10 19.50 2.63 -5.74
N THR A 11 18.62 1.92 -6.44
CA THR A 11 19.06 0.98 -7.49
C THR A 11 18.31 1.04 -8.83
N ASP A 12 17.12 1.64 -8.93
CA ASP A 12 16.40 1.78 -10.21
C ASP A 12 15.50 3.03 -10.23
N HIS A 13 16.04 4.15 -10.73
CA HIS A 13 15.37 5.45 -10.76
C HIS A 13 14.10 5.52 -11.65
N LYS A 14 13.79 4.48 -12.43
CA LYS A 14 12.80 4.55 -13.51
C LYS A 14 11.41 3.98 -13.17
N SER A 15 11.27 3.13 -12.16
CA SER A 15 10.05 2.35 -11.93
C SER A 15 9.07 2.92 -10.87
N PHE A 16 9.44 3.99 -10.17
CA PHE A 16 8.67 4.54 -9.03
C PHE A 16 8.04 5.91 -9.29
N LEU A 17 8.22 6.47 -10.49
CA LEU A 17 7.67 7.78 -10.83
C LEU A 17 6.16 7.72 -11.00
N ASP A 18 5.61 6.60 -11.50
CA ASP A 18 4.20 6.44 -11.78
C ASP A 18 3.59 5.29 -10.98
N VAL A 19 2.47 5.57 -10.33
CA VAL A 19 1.63 4.62 -9.58
C VAL A 19 0.29 4.47 -10.28
N LYS A 20 -0.22 3.25 -10.31
CA LYS A 20 -1.56 2.98 -10.81
C LYS A 20 -2.58 3.29 -9.72
N ALA A 21 -3.61 4.05 -10.05
CA ALA A 21 -4.71 4.33 -9.15
C ALA A 21 -6.04 4.22 -9.87
N ILE A 22 -7.09 3.91 -9.10
CA ILE A 22 -8.48 3.95 -9.54
C ILE A 22 -9.15 5.18 -8.94
N ASP A 23 -9.90 5.92 -9.74
CA ASP A 23 -10.82 6.93 -9.22
C ASP A 23 -12.09 6.24 -8.74
N CYS A 24 -12.40 6.38 -7.46
CA CYS A 24 -13.51 5.70 -6.80
C CYS A 24 -14.88 6.25 -7.23
N LEU A 25 -14.93 7.43 -7.87
CA LEU A 25 -16.20 8.03 -8.31
C LEU A 25 -16.71 7.43 -9.60
N ASP A 26 -15.83 7.18 -10.57
CA ASP A 26 -16.18 6.69 -11.91
C ASP A 26 -15.56 5.31 -12.24
N TRP A 27 -14.76 4.77 -11.33
CA TRP A 27 -14.04 3.49 -11.44
C TRP A 27 -13.00 3.46 -12.57
N CYS A 28 -12.63 4.61 -13.12
CA CYS A 28 -11.59 4.72 -14.13
C CYS A 28 -10.21 4.50 -13.51
N GLN A 29 -9.38 3.70 -14.17
CA GLN A 29 -8.00 3.46 -13.78
C GLN A 29 -7.05 4.34 -14.58
N GLY A 30 -6.03 4.88 -13.92
CA GLY A 30 -5.02 5.72 -14.54
C GLY A 30 -3.64 5.55 -13.91
N ASN A 31 -2.61 5.96 -14.65
CA ASN A 31 -1.25 6.10 -14.13
C ASN A 31 -1.07 7.54 -13.66
N PHE A 32 -0.61 7.70 -12.43
CA PHE A 32 -0.41 8.99 -11.79
C PHE A 32 1.02 9.08 -11.32
N ASN A 33 1.64 10.25 -11.48
CA ASN A 33 2.93 10.46 -10.85
C ASN A 33 2.80 10.35 -9.32
N ALA A 34 3.66 9.58 -8.68
CA ALA A 34 3.60 9.28 -7.25
C ALA A 34 3.62 10.54 -6.38
N HIS A 35 4.48 11.52 -6.73
CA HIS A 35 4.55 12.79 -6.01
C HIS A 35 3.21 13.55 -6.11
N HIS A 36 2.61 13.60 -7.30
CA HIS A 36 1.31 14.24 -7.50
C HIS A 36 0.18 13.50 -6.78
N PHE A 37 0.23 12.16 -6.70
CA PHE A 37 -0.72 11.37 -5.92
C PHE A 37 -0.64 11.73 -4.43
N PHE A 38 0.54 11.70 -3.80
CA PHE A 38 0.65 12.00 -2.36
C PHE A 38 0.40 13.48 -2.03
N THR A 39 0.74 14.39 -2.93
CA THR A 39 0.38 15.82 -2.78
C THR A 39 -1.14 15.97 -2.81
N GLY A 40 -1.81 15.31 -3.76
CA GLY A 40 -3.27 15.30 -3.86
C GLY A 40 -3.97 14.62 -2.69
N TYR A 41 -3.37 13.58 -2.11
CA TYR A 41 -3.88 12.93 -0.89
C TYR A 41 -4.00 13.92 0.27
N THR A 42 -3.03 14.83 0.40
CA THR A 42 -2.98 15.80 1.51
C THR A 42 -3.84 17.03 1.23
N ASN A 43 -3.77 17.56 0.01
CA ASN A 43 -4.36 18.86 -0.34
C ASN A 43 -5.70 18.76 -1.08
N GLY A 44 -6.14 17.55 -1.42
CA GLY A 44 -7.19 17.33 -2.40
C GLY A 44 -6.69 17.46 -3.83
N ARG A 45 -7.48 16.94 -4.78
CA ARG A 45 -7.22 16.99 -6.21
C ARG A 45 -8.54 17.08 -6.96
N LYS A 46 -8.54 17.81 -8.07
CA LYS A 46 -9.65 17.87 -9.03
C LYS A 46 -9.19 17.41 -10.41
N ASP A 47 -10.14 16.96 -11.21
CA ASP A 47 -9.92 16.58 -12.60
C ASP A 47 -9.94 17.80 -13.55
N GLN A 48 -9.92 17.55 -14.86
CA GLN A 48 -9.95 18.61 -15.88
C GLN A 48 -11.28 19.36 -15.95
N LEU A 49 -12.35 18.79 -15.39
CA LEU A 49 -13.69 19.35 -15.35
C LEU A 49 -13.99 19.99 -13.99
N ASP A 50 -12.97 20.19 -13.15
CA ASP A 50 -13.04 20.72 -11.78
C ASP A 50 -13.86 19.84 -10.81
N TRP A 51 -14.10 18.57 -11.15
CA TRP A 51 -14.70 17.59 -10.25
C TRP A 51 -13.66 17.04 -9.27
N PRO A 52 -14.02 16.82 -7.99
CA PRO A 52 -13.12 16.19 -7.03
C PRO A 52 -12.74 14.79 -7.50
N GLN A 53 -11.47 14.40 -7.36
CA GLN A 53 -11.02 13.04 -7.63
C GLN A 53 -10.81 12.29 -6.33
N VAL A 54 -11.31 11.05 -6.24
CA VAL A 54 -11.13 10.19 -5.05
C VAL A 54 -10.29 9.00 -5.45
N LEU A 55 -8.96 9.15 -5.39
CA LEU A 55 -8.05 8.13 -5.91
C LEU A 55 -7.70 7.09 -4.84
N LYS A 56 -7.69 5.82 -5.25
CA LYS A 56 -7.15 4.69 -4.48
C LYS A 56 -5.98 4.06 -5.25
N LEU A 57 -4.84 3.90 -4.59
CA LEU A 57 -3.73 3.15 -5.19
C LEU A 57 -4.12 1.70 -5.41
N ASP A 58 -3.84 1.22 -6.62
CA ASP A 58 -3.98 -0.19 -6.96
C ASP A 58 -2.72 -0.93 -6.50
N ASP A 59 -2.91 -1.84 -5.53
CA ASP A 59 -1.92 -2.82 -5.08
C ASP A 59 -0.49 -2.28 -4.91
N TRP A 60 -0.35 -1.23 -4.09
CA TRP A 60 0.93 -0.60 -3.79
C TRP A 60 1.41 -0.84 -2.35
N PRO A 61 2.70 -1.20 -2.16
CA PRO A 61 3.62 -1.70 -3.17
C PRO A 61 3.19 -3.09 -3.66
N PRO A 62 3.50 -3.47 -4.92
CA PRO A 62 3.10 -4.73 -5.53
C PRO A 62 3.41 -5.95 -4.66
N ASN A 63 4.49 -5.84 -3.89
CA ASN A 63 4.81 -6.73 -2.79
C ASN A 63 5.27 -5.85 -1.62
N LEU A 64 4.46 -5.72 -0.57
CA LEU A 64 4.95 -5.33 0.75
C LEU A 64 5.72 -6.52 1.33
N SER A 65 6.76 -6.96 0.62
CA SER A 65 7.64 -8.02 1.08
C SER A 65 8.61 -7.45 2.09
N GLU A 66 9.08 -8.32 2.98
CA GLU A 66 10.26 -8.06 3.82
C GLU A 66 11.44 -7.52 2.98
N GLU A 67 11.49 -7.81 1.68
CA GLU A 67 12.56 -7.35 0.78
C GLU A 67 12.46 -5.84 0.46
N ARG A 68 11.26 -5.28 0.32
CA ARG A 68 11.08 -3.88 -0.10
C ARG A 68 10.98 -2.91 1.06
N LEU A 69 10.25 -3.27 2.11
CA LEU A 69 10.05 -2.43 3.29
C LEU A 69 10.22 -3.24 4.59
N PRO A 70 11.40 -3.83 4.84
CA PRO A 70 11.64 -4.75 5.95
C PRO A 70 11.25 -4.16 7.31
N HIS A 71 11.63 -2.91 7.55
CA HIS A 71 11.35 -2.22 8.81
C HIS A 71 9.84 -2.02 9.03
N HIS A 72 9.11 -1.59 8.00
CA HIS A 72 7.67 -1.37 8.11
C HIS A 72 6.93 -2.70 8.27
N CYS A 73 7.36 -3.76 7.58
CA CYS A 73 6.80 -5.09 7.73
C CYS A 73 7.02 -5.64 9.15
N ALA A 74 8.23 -5.52 9.70
CA ALA A 74 8.55 -5.96 11.05
C ALA A 74 7.74 -5.20 12.12
N GLU A 75 7.66 -3.87 12.00
CA GLU A 75 6.84 -3.03 12.87
C GLU A 75 5.35 -3.40 12.78
N PHE A 76 4.83 -3.59 11.57
CA PHE A 76 3.44 -4.00 11.36
C PHE A 76 3.14 -5.35 12.04
N ILE A 77 3.94 -6.38 11.77
CA ILE A 77 3.76 -7.72 12.33
C ILE A 77 3.87 -7.69 13.86
N SER A 78 4.87 -6.98 14.39
CA SER A 78 5.05 -6.85 15.84
C SER A 78 3.91 -6.08 16.53
N SER A 79 3.15 -5.27 15.79
CA SER A 79 2.03 -4.48 16.31
C SER A 79 0.67 -5.16 16.14
N LEU A 80 0.60 -6.35 15.55
CA LEU A 80 -0.67 -7.04 15.33
C LEU A 80 -1.36 -7.38 16.68
N PRO A 81 -2.66 -7.08 16.82
CA PRO A 81 -3.43 -7.49 18.00
C PRO A 81 -3.75 -8.99 17.95
N TYR A 82 -4.04 -9.60 19.10
CA TYR A 82 -4.43 -11.03 19.21
C TYR A 82 -3.46 -11.97 18.48
N LYS A 83 -2.18 -11.91 18.86
CA LYS A 83 -1.08 -12.58 18.14
C LYS A 83 -1.22 -14.09 18.05
N GLU A 84 -1.96 -14.72 18.95
CA GLU A 84 -2.29 -16.13 18.88
C GLU A 84 -3.00 -16.48 17.55
N TYR A 85 -3.76 -15.54 16.99
CA TYR A 85 -4.50 -15.67 15.73
C TYR A 85 -3.84 -14.93 14.56
N THR A 86 -3.17 -13.82 14.80
CA THR A 86 -2.72 -12.91 13.73
C THR A 86 -1.24 -13.01 13.41
N ASP A 87 -0.40 -13.51 14.33
CA ASP A 87 1.04 -13.62 14.09
C ASP A 87 1.30 -14.64 12.97
N PRO A 88 1.91 -14.24 11.85
CA PRO A 88 2.12 -15.09 10.68
C PRO A 88 3.26 -16.10 10.86
N PHE A 89 4.01 -16.03 11.97
CA PHE A 89 5.14 -16.91 12.25
C PHE A 89 4.92 -17.77 13.50
N LYS A 90 4.20 -17.25 14.50
CA LYS A 90 4.10 -17.83 15.84
C LYS A 90 2.66 -18.00 16.35
N GLY A 91 1.65 -17.66 15.56
CA GLY A 91 0.25 -17.76 15.97
C GLY A 91 -0.19 -19.20 16.18
N ALA A 92 -0.35 -19.64 17.43
CA ALA A 92 -0.75 -21.02 17.76
C ALA A 92 -2.13 -21.42 17.20
N LEU A 93 -3.02 -20.43 17.07
CA LEU A 93 -4.38 -20.54 16.55
C LEU A 93 -4.49 -20.02 15.11
N ASN A 94 -3.41 -19.51 14.54
CA ASN A 94 -3.33 -19.13 13.15
C ASN A 94 -3.09 -20.36 12.26
N LEU A 95 -4.14 -20.85 11.61
CA LEU A 95 -4.04 -22.01 10.72
C LEU A 95 -3.12 -21.75 9.52
N ALA A 96 -2.95 -20.49 9.10
CA ALA A 96 -2.08 -20.16 7.97
C ALA A 96 -0.61 -20.57 8.22
N VAL A 97 -0.15 -20.57 9.48
CA VAL A 97 1.21 -21.00 9.87
C VAL A 97 1.39 -22.52 9.75
N LYS A 98 0.30 -23.28 9.72
CA LYS A 98 0.31 -24.75 9.64
C LYS A 98 0.10 -25.27 8.22
N LEU A 99 -0.15 -24.38 7.25
CA LEU A 99 -0.28 -24.73 5.85
C LEU A 99 1.11 -24.95 5.23
N PRO A 100 1.23 -25.71 4.12
CA PRO A 100 2.50 -25.87 3.42
C PRO A 100 3.03 -24.53 2.90
N ASP A 101 4.35 -24.44 2.70
CA ASP A 101 5.08 -23.21 2.33
C ASP A 101 4.66 -22.57 1.00
N ASN A 102 3.76 -23.18 0.24
CA ASN A 102 3.21 -22.57 -0.97
C ASN A 102 2.04 -21.62 -0.69
N VAL A 103 1.52 -21.55 0.54
CA VAL A 103 0.39 -20.68 0.93
C VAL A 103 0.82 -19.69 2.01
N HIS A 104 1.58 -18.66 1.62
CA HIS A 104 1.98 -17.60 2.53
C HIS A 104 1.00 -16.42 2.47
N MET A 105 0.29 -16.17 3.58
CA MET A 105 -0.46 -14.93 3.76
C MET A 105 0.52 -13.78 4.04
N ARG A 106 0.44 -12.70 3.25
CA ARG A 106 1.32 -11.54 3.35
C ARG A 106 0.53 -10.27 3.64
N PRO A 107 1.09 -9.32 4.42
CA PRO A 107 0.49 -8.01 4.59
C PRO A 107 0.27 -7.30 3.25
N LYS A 108 -0.85 -6.58 3.15
CA LYS A 108 -1.19 -5.76 1.98
C LYS A 108 -1.49 -4.34 2.45
N THR A 109 -0.94 -3.35 1.74
CA THR A 109 -1.18 -1.94 2.05
C THR A 109 -2.23 -1.36 1.13
N TYR A 110 -3.10 -0.53 1.69
CA TYR A 110 -4.14 0.20 0.98
C TYR A 110 -4.02 1.68 1.30
N ILE A 111 -3.91 2.51 0.26
CA ILE A 111 -3.84 3.98 0.37
C ILE A 111 -4.91 4.56 -0.54
N ALA A 112 -5.84 5.32 0.04
CA ALA A 112 -6.95 5.91 -0.67
C ALA A 112 -7.27 7.30 -0.12
N TYR A 113 -7.71 8.20 -0.98
CA TYR A 113 -8.16 9.53 -0.56
C TYR A 113 -9.38 9.38 0.34
N GLY A 114 -9.46 10.23 1.36
CA GLY A 114 -10.64 10.35 2.21
C GLY A 114 -11.68 11.27 1.58
N PHE A 115 -12.92 11.12 2.02
CA PHE A 115 -13.99 12.09 1.75
C PHE A 115 -14.40 12.73 3.07
N ALA A 116 -14.47 14.07 3.11
CA ALA A 116 -14.95 14.77 4.29
C ALA A 116 -16.44 14.48 4.46
N GLN A 117 -16.82 14.05 5.67
CA GLN A 117 -18.21 13.76 6.03
C GLN A 117 -18.90 14.98 6.64
#